data_AF-S9QYN3-F1
#
_entry.id   AF-S9QYN3-F1
#
_cell.length_a   1.000
_cell.length_b   1.000
_cell.length_c   1.000
_cell.angle_alpha   90.00
_cell.angle_beta   90.00
_cell.angle_gamma   90.00
#
_symmetry.space_group_name_H-M   'P 1'
#
loop_
_entity.id
_entity.type
_entity.pdbx_description
1 polymer ?
#
loop_
_entity_poly.entity_id
_entity_poly.type
_entity_poly.pdbx_seq_one_letter_code
_entity_poly.pdbx_strand_id
1 'polypeptide(L)'
;MACRPLFMPSLKGECLSREMDIAFEWVPGRDLEQKRACIVSWHAAAREQAGIENILEISTRSENPLGRSLSAFNLALSIPGREDPVTVECAYQGSKVFEHGGPFTDLLGVSSWEAKKDPRLTSSGSIT
;
A
#
# COMPACT_ATOMS: atom_id res chain seq x y z
N MET A 1 -3.78 10.64 -19.71
CA MET A 1 -4.66 10.64 -18.52
C MET A 1 -4.87 9.22 -18.05
N ALA A 2 -5.01 9.02 -16.75
CA ALA A 2 -5.44 7.76 -16.14
C ALA A 2 -6.56 8.05 -15.12
N CYS A 3 -7.39 7.05 -14.85
CA CYS A 3 -8.38 7.09 -13.77
C CYS A 3 -8.06 6.01 -12.75
N ARG A 4 -8.14 6.36 -11.47
CA ARG A 4 -8.01 5.43 -10.35
C ARG A 4 -9.08 5.75 -9.30
N PRO A 5 -9.40 4.77 -8.43
CA PRO A 5 -10.31 5.02 -7.33
C PRO A 5 -9.63 5.74 -6.17
N LEU A 6 -10.33 6.73 -5.62
CA LEU A 6 -10.07 7.36 -4.34
C LEU A 6 -11.09 6.82 -3.33
N PHE A 7 -10.60 6.23 -2.25
CA PHE A 7 -11.44 5.75 -1.15
C PHE A 7 -11.46 6.80 -0.03
N MET A 8 -12.62 7.42 0.19
CA MET A 8 -12.85 8.39 1.25
C MET A 8 -13.55 7.74 2.43
N PRO A 9 -13.11 7.94 3.68
CA PRO A 9 -13.80 7.38 4.83
C PRO A 9 -15.22 7.96 4.94
N SER A 10 -16.19 7.09 5.22
CA SER A 10 -17.55 7.50 5.54
C SER A 10 -17.70 7.57 7.06
N LEU A 11 -18.00 8.75 7.59
CA LEU A 11 -18.13 8.98 9.04
C LEU A 11 -19.51 8.58 9.60
N LYS A 12 -20.42 8.11 8.74
CA LYS A 12 -21.81 7.80 9.08
C LYS A 12 -22.28 6.59 8.27
N GLY A 13 -23.17 5.80 8.86
CA GLY A 13 -23.78 4.64 8.23
C GLY A 13 -22.93 3.37 8.34
N GLU A 14 -23.36 2.32 7.65
CA GLU A 14 -22.72 0.99 7.69
C GLU A 14 -21.55 0.88 6.71
N CYS A 15 -21.52 1.73 5.68
CA CYS A 15 -20.41 1.76 4.74
C CYS A 15 -19.24 2.54 5.34
N LEU A 16 -18.05 1.93 5.42
CA LEU A 16 -16.87 2.53 6.05
C LEU A 16 -16.09 3.44 5.09
N SER A 17 -16.31 3.32 3.78
CA SER A 17 -15.66 4.15 2.77
C SER A 17 -16.55 4.36 1.54
N ARG A 18 -16.36 5.48 0.86
CA ARG A 18 -16.96 5.80 -0.43
C ARG A 18 -15.85 5.83 -1.47
N GLU A 19 -16.08 5.15 -2.59
CA GLU A 19 -15.21 5.20 -3.75
C GLU A 19 -15.60 6.36 -4.68
N MET A 20 -14.60 7.04 -5.21
CA MET A 20 -14.76 8.08 -6.22
C MET A 20 -13.61 7.99 -7.23
N ASP A 21 -13.91 7.87 -8.51
CA ASP A 21 -12.88 7.89 -9.54
C ASP A 21 -12.30 9.29 -9.70
N ILE A 22 -10.98 9.39 -9.72
CA ILE A 22 -10.23 10.62 -9.96
C ILE A 22 -9.46 10.46 -11.25
N ALA A 23 -9.62 11.42 -12.15
CA ALA A 23 -8.83 11.52 -13.38
C ALA A 23 -7.59 12.39 -13.12
N PHE A 24 -6.42 11.94 -13.57
CA PHE A 24 -5.16 12.67 -13.38
C PHE A 24 -4.21 12.48 -14.57
N GLU A 25 -3.17 13.32 -14.60
CA GLU A 25 -2.10 13.18 -15.58
C GLU A 25 -1.14 12.07 -15.16
N TRP A 26 -1.10 11.01 -15.96
CA TRP A 26 -0.17 9.92 -15.75
C TRP A 26 1.11 10.18 -16.54
N VAL A 27 2.24 10.07 -15.85
CA VAL A 27 3.58 10.19 -16.45
C VAL A 27 4.11 8.80 -16.77
N PRO A 28 4.39 8.49 -18.06
CA PRO A 28 4.92 7.19 -18.43
C PRO A 28 6.32 6.95 -17.88
N GLY A 29 6.53 5.74 -17.37
CA GLY A 29 7.83 5.23 -16.99
C GLY A 29 7.87 4.61 -15.59
N ARG A 30 9.07 4.20 -15.16
CA ARG A 30 9.28 3.36 -13.96
C ARG A 30 10.36 3.88 -13.03
N ASP A 31 11.09 4.93 -13.39
CA ASP A 31 12.08 5.52 -12.50
C ASP A 31 11.39 6.21 -11.30
N LEU A 32 12.21 6.69 -10.37
CA LEU A 32 11.71 7.32 -9.15
C LEU A 32 11.04 8.66 -9.43
N GLU A 33 11.57 9.44 -10.35
CA GLU A 33 11.10 10.79 -10.69
C GLU A 33 9.71 10.72 -11.34
N GLN A 34 9.52 9.81 -12.29
CA GLN A 34 8.24 9.56 -12.96
C GLN A 34 7.16 9.08 -11.98
N LYS A 35 7.53 8.20 -11.04
CA LYS A 35 6.60 7.74 -9.98
C LYS A 35 6.19 8.89 -9.07
N ARG A 36 7.14 9.75 -8.67
CA ARG A 36 6.85 10.94 -7.87
C ARG A 36 5.99 11.95 -8.64
N ALA A 37 6.28 12.17 -9.91
CA ALA A 37 5.47 13.04 -10.77
C ALA A 37 4.02 12.55 -10.87
N CYS A 38 3.80 11.23 -11.00
CA CYS A 38 2.46 10.64 -10.93
C CYS A 38 1.77 10.91 -9.59
N ILE A 39 2.49 10.77 -8.47
CA ILE A 39 1.95 11.04 -7.12
C ILE A 39 1.56 12.51 -6.96
N VAL A 40 2.41 13.43 -7.43
CA VAL A 40 2.13 14.88 -7.41
C VAL A 40 0.87 15.19 -8.22
N SER A 41 0.77 14.67 -9.45
CA SER A 41 -0.41 14.85 -10.29
C SER A 41 -1.68 14.26 -9.65
N TRP A 42 -1.58 13.07 -9.05
CA TRP A 42 -2.67 12.43 -8.32
C TRP A 42 -3.18 13.29 -7.16
N HIS A 43 -2.29 13.86 -6.34
CA HIS A 43 -2.69 14.72 -5.24
C HIS A 43 -3.27 16.05 -5.70
N ALA A 44 -2.80 16.61 -6.81
CA ALA A 44 -3.39 17.80 -7.39
C ALA A 44 -4.84 17.53 -7.81
N ALA A 45 -5.06 16.41 -8.51
CA ALA A 45 -6.40 15.97 -8.90
C ALA A 45 -7.31 15.68 -7.69
N ALA A 46 -6.78 15.05 -6.63
CA ALA A 46 -7.54 14.81 -5.40
C ALA A 46 -7.94 16.12 -4.68
N ARG A 47 -7.07 17.15 -4.69
CA ARG A 47 -7.43 18.49 -4.17
C ARG A 47 -8.56 19.11 -4.98
N GLU A 48 -8.40 19.15 -6.30
CA GLU A 48 -9.32 19.81 -7.21
C GLU A 48 -10.70 19.13 -7.25
N GLN A 49 -10.73 17.80 -7.36
CA GLN A 49 -11.96 17.05 -7.59
C GLN A 49 -12.61 16.53 -6.29
N ALA A 50 -11.84 16.35 -5.21
CA ALA A 50 -12.35 15.81 -3.94
C ALA A 50 -12.27 16.79 -2.75
N GLY A 51 -11.61 17.95 -2.91
CA GLY A 51 -11.46 18.93 -1.83
C GLY A 51 -10.54 18.49 -0.69
N ILE A 52 -9.58 17.58 -0.94
CA ILE A 52 -8.68 17.04 0.09
C ILE A 52 -7.42 17.91 0.20
N GLU A 53 -7.37 18.78 1.19
CA GLU A 53 -6.27 19.75 1.34
C GLU A 53 -4.97 19.14 1.91
N ASN A 54 -5.09 18.51 3.08
CA ASN A 54 -3.95 18.05 3.89
C ASN A 54 -3.64 16.58 3.64
N ILE A 55 -2.85 16.32 2.60
CA ILE A 55 -2.48 14.96 2.18
C ILE A 55 -1.13 14.56 2.78
N LEU A 56 -1.13 13.50 3.60
CA LEU A 56 0.08 12.77 3.97
C LEU A 56 0.24 11.58 3.01
N GLU A 57 1.22 11.67 2.11
CA GLU A 57 1.48 10.57 1.19
C GLU A 57 2.36 9.50 1.80
N ILE A 58 1.83 8.27 1.85
CA ILE A 58 2.46 7.13 2.50
C ILE A 58 2.86 6.09 1.45
N SER A 59 4.13 6.09 1.11
CA SER A 59 4.76 5.07 0.28
C SER A 59 6.28 5.18 0.38
N THR A 60 6.98 4.18 -0.13
CA THR A 60 8.45 4.24 -0.26
C THR A 60 8.94 5.31 -1.24
N ARG A 61 8.04 6.00 -1.96
CA ARG A 61 8.36 7.01 -2.99
C ARG A 61 8.10 8.41 -2.47
N SER A 62 7.46 8.54 -1.31
CA SER A 62 7.14 9.82 -0.68
C SER A 62 8.35 10.71 -0.54
N GLU A 63 8.13 12.00 -0.79
CA GLU A 63 9.14 13.03 -0.55
C GLU A 63 9.17 13.44 0.92
N ASN A 64 8.05 13.27 1.63
CA ASN A 64 7.99 13.47 3.07
C ASN A 64 8.66 12.29 3.81
N PRO A 65 9.69 12.54 4.65
CA PRO A 65 10.34 11.49 5.44
C PRO A 65 9.35 10.68 6.30
N LEU A 66 8.37 11.35 6.91
CA LEU A 66 7.33 10.68 7.69
C LEU A 66 6.52 9.70 6.84
N GLY A 67 6.13 10.14 5.63
CA GLY A 67 5.40 9.30 4.67
C GLY A 67 6.17 8.05 4.26
N ARG A 68 7.49 8.17 4.06
CA ARG A 68 8.36 7.02 3.81
C ARG A 68 8.44 6.08 5.00
N SER A 69 8.62 6.60 6.21
CA SER A 69 8.70 5.79 7.44
C SER A 69 7.40 5.05 7.74
N LEU A 70 6.25 5.64 7.42
CA LEU A 70 4.92 5.04 7.62
C LEU A 70 4.51 4.08 6.50
N SER A 71 5.30 3.95 5.42
CA SER A 71 4.98 3.02 4.34
C SER A 71 4.98 1.58 4.82
N ALA A 72 4.11 0.73 4.25
CA ALA A 72 3.99 -0.69 4.67
C ALA A 72 5.32 -1.48 4.59
N PHE A 73 6.25 -0.99 3.76
CA PHE A 73 7.58 -1.58 3.57
C PHE A 73 8.56 -1.25 4.71
N ASN A 74 8.32 -0.17 5.45
CA ASN A 74 9.21 0.36 6.48
C ASN A 74 8.57 0.37 7.88
N LEU A 75 7.24 0.55 7.96
CA LEU A 75 6.51 0.57 9.21
C LEU A 75 6.56 -0.81 9.85
N ALA A 76 7.18 -0.89 11.03
CA ALA A 76 7.42 -2.13 11.75
C ALA A 76 6.45 -2.30 12.93
N LEU A 77 6.03 -3.54 13.15
CA LEU A 77 5.11 -3.98 14.19
C LEU A 77 5.85 -4.91 15.15
N SER A 78 5.64 -4.72 16.45
CA SER A 78 6.07 -5.70 17.45
C SER A 78 4.97 -6.75 17.63
N ILE A 79 5.32 -8.02 17.45
CA ILE A 79 4.38 -9.14 17.63
C ILE A 79 4.73 -9.86 18.94
N PRO A 80 3.76 -10.05 19.86
CA PRO A 80 4.01 -10.81 21.09
C PRO A 80 4.58 -12.19 20.79
N GLY A 81 5.65 -12.56 21.49
CA GLY A 81 6.32 -13.86 21.30
C GLY A 81 7.33 -13.88 20.15
N ARG A 82 7.59 -12.75 19.48
CA ARG A 82 8.65 -12.60 18.49
C ARG A 82 9.65 -11.55 18.96
N GLU A 83 10.94 -11.84 18.83
CA GLU A 83 12.01 -10.89 19.21
C GLU A 83 12.13 -9.77 18.17
N ASP A 84 12.20 -10.12 16.89
CA ASP A 84 12.37 -9.15 15.82
C ASP A 84 11.04 -8.53 15.36
N PRO A 85 11.00 -7.19 15.14
CA PRO A 85 9.83 -6.53 14.61
C PRO A 85 9.60 -6.94 13.14
N VAL A 86 8.34 -6.89 12.72
CA VAL A 86 7.91 -7.31 11.37
C VAL A 86 7.30 -6.12 10.65
N THR A 87 7.68 -5.89 9.40
CA THR A 87 7.04 -4.81 8.62
C THR A 87 5.58 -5.15 8.31
N VAL A 88 4.74 -4.13 8.14
CA VAL A 88 3.33 -4.33 7.76
C VAL A 88 3.21 -5.18 6.49
N GLU A 89 4.10 -4.98 5.50
CA GLU A 89 4.13 -5.78 4.27
C GLU A 89 4.43 -7.27 4.57
N CYS A 90 5.46 -7.56 5.37
CA CYS A 90 5.81 -8.95 5.73
C CYS A 90 4.68 -9.61 6.53
N ALA A 91 4.09 -8.89 7.49
CA ALA A 91 2.94 -9.36 8.25
C ALA A 91 1.75 -9.66 7.33
N TYR A 92 1.46 -8.76 6.38
CA TYR A 92 0.36 -8.93 5.42
C TYR A 92 0.58 -10.13 4.51
N GLN A 93 1.75 -10.25 3.86
CA GLN A 93 2.00 -11.36 2.94
C GLN A 93 2.14 -12.71 3.67
N GLY A 94 2.84 -12.74 4.81
CA GLY A 94 3.05 -13.97 5.57
C GLY A 94 1.78 -14.50 6.25
N SER A 95 0.77 -13.65 6.47
CA SER A 95 -0.50 -14.04 7.07
C SER A 95 -1.56 -14.48 6.04
N LYS A 96 -1.30 -14.35 4.73
CA LYS A 96 -2.25 -14.79 3.72
C LYS A 96 -2.40 -16.31 3.72
N VAL A 97 -3.66 -16.74 3.65
CA VAL A 97 -4.03 -18.13 3.43
C VAL A 97 -4.63 -18.23 2.05
N PHE A 98 -4.25 -19.28 1.32
CA PHE A 98 -4.70 -19.57 -0.02
C PHE A 98 -5.26 -20.99 -0.07
N GLU A 99 -6.02 -21.31 -1.12
CA GLU A 99 -6.62 -22.63 -1.34
C GLU A 99 -5.62 -23.79 -1.25
N HIS A 100 -4.36 -23.55 -1.63
CA HIS A 100 -3.32 -24.58 -1.69
C HIS A 100 -2.09 -24.25 -0.83
N GLY A 101 -2.19 -23.32 0.12
CA GLY A 101 -1.06 -23.01 1.00
C GLY A 101 -1.26 -21.81 1.91
N GLY A 102 -0.24 -21.55 2.73
CA GLY A 102 -0.26 -20.49 3.72
C GLY A 102 -0.90 -20.93 5.05
N PRO A 103 -0.77 -20.13 6.12
CA PRO A 103 0.02 -18.91 6.17
C PRO A 103 1.52 -19.18 5.98
N PHE A 104 2.20 -18.35 5.20
CA PHE A 104 3.64 -18.45 4.94
C PHE A 104 4.41 -17.67 6.01
N THR A 105 4.40 -18.18 7.24
CA THR A 105 4.96 -17.48 8.41
C THR A 105 6.47 -17.25 8.32
N ASP A 106 7.17 -17.97 7.45
CA ASP A 106 8.56 -17.72 7.12
C ASP A 106 8.78 -16.33 6.49
N LEU A 107 7.76 -15.77 5.80
CA LEU A 107 7.81 -14.42 5.23
C LEU A 107 7.82 -13.30 6.28
N LEU A 108 7.52 -13.62 7.55
CA LEU A 108 7.60 -12.64 8.63
C LEU A 108 9.05 -12.23 8.93
N GLY A 109 10.05 -13.05 8.55
CA GLY A 109 11.47 -12.84 8.83
C GLY A 109 12.32 -12.35 7.67
N VAL A 110 11.73 -12.06 6.50
CA VAL A 110 12.45 -11.60 5.31
C VAL A 110 12.26 -10.11 5.09
N SER A 111 12.96 -9.53 4.11
CA SER A 111 12.71 -8.14 3.72
C SER A 111 11.33 -7.97 3.07
N SER A 112 10.72 -6.79 3.22
CA SER A 112 9.43 -6.45 2.60
C SER A 112 9.41 -6.70 1.07
N TRP A 113 10.56 -6.59 0.40
CA TRP A 113 10.67 -6.85 -1.03
C TRP A 113 10.69 -8.34 -1.37
N GLU A 114 11.36 -9.16 -0.57
CA GLU A 114 11.33 -10.62 -0.68
C GLU A 114 9.92 -11.14 -0.42
N ALA A 115 9.28 -10.70 0.68
CA ALA A 115 7.91 -11.07 1.01
C ALA A 115 6.93 -10.74 -0.12
N LYS A 116 6.98 -9.52 -0.67
CA LYS A 116 6.12 -9.12 -1.79
C LYS A 116 6.32 -9.94 -3.06
N LYS A 117 7.54 -10.42 -3.31
CA LYS A 117 7.90 -11.14 -4.54
C LYS A 117 7.85 -12.65 -4.39
N ASP A 118 7.43 -13.16 -3.24
CA ASP A 118 7.40 -14.59 -3.02
C ASP A 118 6.48 -15.27 -4.05
N PRO A 119 6.98 -16.26 -4.81
CA PRO A 119 6.22 -16.90 -5.89
C PRO A 119 4.98 -17.63 -5.39
N ARG A 120 4.95 -18.06 -4.12
CA ARG A 120 3.80 -18.75 -3.51
C ARG A 120 2.57 -17.85 -3.44
N LEU A 121 2.73 -16.53 -3.46
CA LEU A 121 1.62 -15.58 -3.44
C LEU A 121 0.75 -15.60 -4.71
N THR A 122 1.28 -16.13 -5.81
CA THR A 122 0.54 -16.25 -7.08
C THR A 122 0.35 -17.70 -7.53
N SER A 123 1.13 -18.64 -6.99
CA SER A 123 1.03 -20.07 -7.34
C SER A 123 0.15 -20.90 -6.41
N SER A 124 -0.35 -20.35 -5.29
CA SER A 124 -1.08 -21.12 -4.27
C SER A 124 -2.61 -21.07 -4.38
N GLY A 125 -3.15 -20.61 -5.51
CA GLY A 125 -4.60 -20.48 -5.74
C GLY A 125 -5.18 -19.15 -5.25
N SER A 126 -6.50 -19.11 -5.06
CA SER A 126 -7.19 -17.92 -4.53
C SER A 126 -6.97 -17.76 -3.03
N ILE A 127 -7.07 -16.52 -2.53
CA ILE A 127 -7.05 -16.23 -1.08
C ILE A 127 -8.37 -16.72 -0.45
N THR A 128 -8.27 -17.36 0.72
CA THR A 128 -9.41 -17.91 1.48
C THR A 128 -9.58 -17.21 2.82
#